data_AF-Q6QWC4-F1
#
_entry.id   AF-Q6QWC4-F1
#
_cell.length_a   1.000
_cell.length_b   1.000
_cell.length_c   1.000
_cell.angle_alpha   90.00
_cell.angle_beta   90.00
_cell.angle_gamma   90.00
#
_symmetry.space_group_name_H-M   'P 1'
#
loop_
_entity.id
_entity.type
_entity.pdbx_description
1 polymer ?
#
loop_
_entity_poly.entity_id
_entity_poly.type
_entity_poly.pdbx_seq_one_letter_code
_entity_poly.pdbx_strand_id
1 'polypeptide(L)'
;SMEALRELTGWRPDVVVAASMSFAAALIAAELGVPYVRQAWDTGDAWRTDPAASEELRPELAELGLDALPEPYLFIDICPPTCGPRHAPEAQMMRWIRPTGQRRPEPWMYTNGDRPRVCVTSGSRLVFARKTGFLRGLVADMAALNVETVIATLDEVADELRAELPEARVGWVPLDVVVPTCDLVVHHAGGVTALTAMNAGVPQLIVPQLIVSQGGNFVEAGLRISD
;
A
#
# COMPACT_ATOMS: atom_id res chain seq x y z
N SER A 1 24.86 1.06 1.61
CA SER A 1 26.10 1.75 1.99
C SER A 1 26.07 3.16 1.42
N MET A 2 26.81 4.09 2.05
CA MET A 2 27.00 5.46 1.56
C MET A 2 27.72 5.50 0.20
N GLU A 3 28.64 4.55 -0.05
CA GLU A 3 29.35 4.41 -1.33
C GLU A 3 28.39 4.27 -2.52
N ALA A 4 27.41 3.36 -2.44
CA ALA A 4 26.42 3.17 -3.50
C ALA A 4 25.53 4.40 -3.72
N LEU A 5 25.27 5.19 -2.66
CA LEU A 5 24.50 6.45 -2.80
C LEU A 5 25.30 7.53 -3.52
N ARG A 6 26.59 7.64 -3.23
CA ARG A 6 27.50 8.59 -3.89
C ARG A 6 27.62 8.33 -5.39
N GLU A 7 27.66 7.07 -5.80
CA GLU A 7 27.71 6.68 -7.22
C GLU A 7 26.49 7.17 -8.03
N LEU A 8 25.35 7.40 -7.38
CA LEU A 8 24.13 7.89 -8.02
C LEU A 8 24.13 9.42 -8.23
N THR A 9 25.12 10.15 -7.70
CA THR A 9 25.14 11.63 -7.67
C THR A 9 25.77 12.30 -8.90
N GLY A 10 25.70 11.67 -10.08
CA GLY A 10 26.04 12.32 -11.35
C GLY A 10 25.24 13.62 -11.62
N TRP A 11 24.19 13.85 -10.83
CA TRP A 11 23.44 15.08 -10.72
C TRP A 11 23.29 15.46 -9.23
N ARG A 12 23.49 16.74 -8.89
CA ARG A 12 23.36 17.25 -7.53
C ARG A 12 21.96 17.86 -7.30
N PRO A 13 21.08 17.24 -6.50
CA PRO A 13 19.76 17.79 -6.18
C PRO A 13 19.86 19.06 -5.33
N ASP A 14 18.87 19.96 -5.47
CA ASP A 14 18.64 21.07 -4.54
C ASP A 14 17.70 20.68 -3.38
N VAL A 15 16.97 19.57 -3.51
CA VAL A 15 16.06 19.00 -2.51
C VAL A 15 15.91 17.50 -2.74
N VAL A 16 15.77 16.72 -1.65
CA VAL A 16 15.50 15.28 -1.73
C VAL A 16 14.11 15.02 -1.15
N VAL A 17 13.22 14.44 -1.96
CA VAL A 17 11.86 14.05 -1.54
C VAL A 17 11.77 12.54 -1.52
N ALA A 18 11.28 11.95 -0.42
CA ALA A 18 11.17 10.51 -0.33
C ALA A 18 9.97 10.02 0.49
N ALA A 19 9.59 8.77 0.26
CA ALA A 19 8.49 8.14 0.96
C ALA A 19 8.83 7.79 2.42
N SER A 20 7.82 7.46 3.24
CA SER A 20 7.94 7.21 4.68
C SER A 20 9.18 6.41 5.09
N MET A 21 9.45 5.24 4.49
CA MET A 21 10.57 4.36 4.88
C MET A 21 11.76 4.39 3.91
N SER A 22 11.88 5.42 3.07
CA SER A 22 13.00 5.57 2.14
C SER A 22 14.19 6.25 2.81
N PHE A 23 14.72 5.65 3.89
CA PHE A 23 15.72 6.27 4.79
C PHE A 23 17.02 6.70 4.11
N ALA A 24 17.40 6.06 3.01
CA ALA A 24 18.56 6.45 2.21
C ALA A 24 18.48 7.91 1.71
N ALA A 25 17.26 8.45 1.53
CA ALA A 25 17.03 9.84 1.19
C ALA A 25 17.46 10.82 2.29
N ALA A 26 17.23 10.47 3.55
CA ALA A 26 17.66 11.28 4.68
C ALA A 26 19.20 11.32 4.76
N LEU A 27 19.86 10.19 4.52
CA LEU A 27 21.32 10.08 4.52
C LEU A 27 21.96 10.91 3.40
N ILE A 28 21.47 10.78 2.16
CA ILE A 28 22.04 11.52 1.03
C ILE A 28 21.74 13.03 1.11
N ALA A 29 20.58 13.42 1.65
CA ALA A 29 20.27 14.83 1.88
C ALA A 29 21.20 15.46 2.92
N ALA A 30 21.46 14.75 4.03
CA ALA A 30 22.40 15.16 5.05
C ALA A 30 23.82 15.28 4.50
N GLU A 31 24.27 14.30 3.70
CA GLU A 31 25.60 14.34 3.06
C GLU A 31 25.76 15.53 2.10
N LEU A 32 24.77 15.79 1.25
CA LEU A 32 24.82 16.85 0.25
C LEU A 32 24.55 18.26 0.83
N GLY A 33 24.08 18.32 2.08
CA GLY A 33 23.69 19.55 2.76
C GLY A 33 22.45 20.22 2.16
N VAL A 34 21.46 19.42 1.73
CA VAL A 34 20.24 19.90 1.07
C VAL A 34 18.97 19.52 1.85
N PRO A 35 17.86 20.26 1.70
CA PRO A 35 16.62 19.95 2.40
C PRO A 35 16.09 18.54 2.11
N TYR A 36 15.72 17.83 3.17
CA TYR A 36 15.03 16.54 3.12
C TYR A 36 13.53 16.73 3.34
N VAL A 37 12.71 16.30 2.37
CA VAL A 37 11.25 16.29 2.46
C VAL A 37 10.77 14.84 2.56
N ARG A 38 10.02 14.53 3.60
CA ARG A 38 9.41 13.22 3.81
C ARG A 38 7.94 13.29 3.42
N GLN A 39 7.49 12.39 2.55
CA GLN A 39 6.09 12.28 2.16
C GLN A 39 5.52 10.95 2.64
N ALA A 40 4.40 10.98 3.37
CA ALA A 40 3.65 9.78 3.69
C ALA A 40 3.15 9.08 2.42
N TRP A 41 3.27 7.75 2.38
CA TRP A 41 2.86 6.93 1.23
C TRP A 41 1.52 6.20 1.42
N ASP A 42 1.01 6.19 2.65
CA ASP A 42 -0.22 5.59 3.14
C ASP A 42 -0.68 6.36 4.39
N THR A 43 -1.72 5.88 5.07
CA THR A 43 -2.27 6.50 6.28
C THR A 43 -1.62 6.03 7.58
N GLY A 44 -0.56 5.22 7.50
CA GLY A 44 0.14 4.71 8.68
C GLY A 44 1.06 5.76 9.30
N ASP A 45 1.40 5.54 10.58
CA ASP A 45 2.34 6.39 11.32
C ASP A 45 3.73 6.31 10.67
N ALA A 46 4.06 7.30 9.83
CA ALA A 46 5.28 7.30 9.01
C ALA A 46 6.56 7.20 9.85
N TRP A 47 6.54 7.74 11.07
CA TRP A 47 7.68 7.82 12.00
C TRP A 47 7.84 6.58 12.89
N ARG A 48 6.87 5.66 12.91
CA ARG A 48 6.84 4.54 13.87
C ARG A 48 8.08 3.64 13.78
N THR A 49 8.69 3.55 12.61
CA THR A 49 9.87 2.70 12.35
C THR A 49 11.21 3.41 12.56
N ASP A 50 11.21 4.71 12.83
CA ASP A 50 12.43 5.54 12.84
C ASP A 50 13.45 5.14 13.92
N PRO A 51 13.03 4.75 15.15
CA PRO A 51 13.99 4.26 16.15
C PRO A 51 14.73 3.00 15.68
N ALA A 52 14.01 2.05 15.06
CA ALA A 52 14.60 0.82 14.54
C ALA A 52 15.50 1.10 13.31
N ALA A 53 15.09 2.04 12.45
CA ALA A 53 15.90 2.43 11.30
C ALA A 53 17.18 3.16 11.72
N SER A 54 17.13 4.01 12.75
CA SER A 54 18.32 4.68 13.29
C SER A 54 19.29 3.69 13.92
N GLU A 55 18.77 2.65 14.59
CA GLU A 55 19.58 1.57 15.14
C GLU A 55 20.31 0.77 14.04
N GLU A 56 19.58 0.39 12.97
CA GLU A 56 20.13 -0.36 11.84
C GLU A 56 21.16 0.48 11.06
N LEU A 57 20.89 1.77 10.86
CA LEU A 57 21.72 2.69 10.07
C LEU A 57 22.81 3.39 10.89
N ARG A 58 23.08 2.92 12.12
CA ARG A 58 24.12 3.50 12.98
C ARG A 58 25.48 3.67 12.27
N PRO A 59 25.98 2.73 11.45
CA PRO A 59 27.25 2.91 10.74
C PRO A 59 27.23 4.10 9.80
N GLU A 60 26.21 4.22 8.95
CA GLU A 60 26.06 5.33 8.00
C GLU A 60 25.82 6.67 8.70
N LEU A 61 25.05 6.68 9.78
CA LEU A 61 24.81 7.87 10.60
C LEU A 61 26.10 8.37 11.26
N ALA A 62 26.94 7.47 11.77
CA ALA A 62 28.23 7.81 12.36
C ALA A 62 29.19 8.43 11.33
N GLU A 63 29.20 7.96 10.08
CA GLU A 63 29.97 8.59 8.98
C GLU A 63 29.56 10.05 8.73
N LEU A 64 28.29 10.38 9.00
CA LEU A 64 27.72 11.73 8.85
C LEU A 64 27.77 12.55 10.14
N GLY A 65 28.27 11.99 11.25
CA GLY A 65 28.28 12.64 12.56
C GLY A 65 26.90 12.80 13.19
N LEU A 66 25.98 11.87 12.92
CA LEU A 66 24.61 11.86 13.43
C LEU A 66 24.38 10.67 14.38
N ASP A 67 23.57 10.87 15.41
CA ASP A 67 23.19 9.81 16.37
C ASP A 67 21.85 9.13 16.02
N ALA A 68 21.05 9.76 15.15
CA ALA A 68 19.75 9.28 14.71
C ALA A 68 19.43 9.83 13.32
N LEU A 69 18.39 9.28 12.67
CA LEU A 69 17.87 9.85 11.43
C LEU A 69 17.51 11.33 11.63
N PRO A 70 17.91 12.23 10.72
CA PRO A 70 17.59 13.64 10.84
C PRO A 70 16.09 13.87 10.61
N GLU A 71 15.54 14.82 11.37
CA GLU A 71 14.17 15.30 11.15
C GLU A 71 14.04 15.89 9.73
N PRO A 72 12.92 15.66 9.03
CA PRO A 72 12.70 16.25 7.73
C PRO A 72 12.55 17.77 7.83
N TYR A 73 13.07 18.48 6.84
CA TYR A 73 12.80 19.90 6.65
C TYR A 73 11.31 20.17 6.48
N LEU A 74 10.61 19.25 5.80
CA LEU A 74 9.16 19.27 5.64
C LEU A 74 8.61 17.85 5.67
N PHE A 75 7.57 17.63 6.47
CA PHE A 75 6.76 16.43 6.40
C PHE A 75 5.47 16.72 5.63
N ILE A 76 5.22 15.97 4.56
CA ILE A 76 3.99 16.01 3.77
C ILE A 76 3.14 14.80 4.16
N ASP A 77 1.98 15.05 4.77
CA ASP A 77 1.05 13.99 5.15
C ASP A 77 -0.14 13.96 4.19
N ILE A 78 -0.56 12.73 3.88
CA ILE A 78 -1.68 12.41 3.01
C ILE A 78 -2.81 11.70 3.76
N CYS A 79 -2.60 11.39 5.05
CA CYS A 79 -3.60 10.79 5.89
C CYS A 79 -4.79 11.74 6.08
N PRO A 80 -6.03 11.31 5.78
CA PRO A 80 -7.20 12.11 6.09
C PRO A 80 -7.23 12.49 7.58
N PRO A 81 -7.56 13.74 7.97
CA PRO A 81 -7.55 14.16 9.37
C PRO A 81 -8.41 13.30 10.31
N THR A 82 -9.43 12.62 9.78
CA THR A 82 -10.32 11.71 10.52
C THR A 82 -9.72 10.33 10.78
N CYS A 83 -8.64 9.97 10.08
CA CYS A 83 -7.99 8.66 10.13
C CYS A 83 -6.63 8.69 10.84
N GLY A 84 -6.04 9.87 11.00
CA GLY A 84 -4.72 10.04 11.60
C GLY A 84 -4.70 9.84 13.12
N PRO A 85 -3.53 9.53 13.70
CA PRO A 85 -3.38 9.44 15.14
C PRO A 85 -3.63 10.80 15.80
N ARG A 86 -4.11 10.79 17.05
CA ARG A 86 -4.36 12.01 17.84
C ARG A 86 -3.11 12.88 18.06
N HIS A 87 -1.92 12.32 17.85
CA HIS A 87 -0.63 12.95 18.10
C HIS A 87 0.32 12.83 16.90
N ALA A 88 -0.18 13.09 15.69
CA ALA A 88 0.69 13.21 14.52
C ALA A 88 1.63 14.43 14.65
N PRO A 89 2.87 14.36 14.13
CA PRO A 89 3.72 15.53 13.98
C PRO A 89 3.08 16.56 13.05
N GLU A 90 3.51 17.82 13.16
CA GLU A 90 3.06 18.87 12.24
C GLU A 90 3.44 18.50 10.80
N ALA A 91 2.48 18.66 9.89
CA ALA A 91 2.63 18.27 8.50
C ALA A 91 1.96 19.24 7.54
N GLN A 92 2.55 19.41 6.36
CA GLN A 92 1.88 19.98 5.21
C GLN A 92 0.92 18.94 4.63
N MET A 93 -0.38 19.17 4.79
CA MET A 93 -1.39 18.27 4.23
C MET A 93 -1.38 18.32 2.69
N MET A 94 -1.48 17.15 2.07
CA MET A 94 -1.62 17.01 0.62
C MET A 94 -2.74 16.03 0.27
N ARG A 95 -3.56 16.38 -0.72
CA ARG A 95 -4.57 15.45 -1.25
C ARG A 95 -3.87 14.28 -1.93
N TRP A 96 -4.16 13.06 -1.46
CA TRP A 96 -3.69 11.86 -2.14
C TRP A 96 -4.41 11.68 -3.49
N ILE A 97 -3.62 11.52 -4.56
CA ILE A 97 -4.09 11.15 -5.90
C ILE A 97 -3.03 10.22 -6.48
N ARG A 98 -3.40 9.01 -6.92
CA ARG A 98 -2.48 8.15 -7.67
C ARG A 98 -3.19 7.42 -8.80
N PRO A 99 -2.80 7.63 -10.07
CA PRO A 99 -3.05 6.61 -11.08
C PRO A 99 -2.18 5.40 -10.73
N THR A 100 -2.79 4.22 -10.65
CA THR A 100 -2.05 2.95 -10.55
C THR A 100 -1.42 2.61 -11.90
N GLY A 101 -0.64 1.53 -11.98
CA GLY A 101 -0.06 1.08 -13.26
C GLY A 101 -1.15 0.91 -14.32
N GLN A 102 -1.17 1.79 -15.31
CA GLN A 102 -2.25 1.87 -16.28
C GLN A 102 -2.19 0.74 -17.30
N ARG A 103 -3.35 0.34 -17.80
CA ARG A 103 -3.52 -0.54 -18.97
C ARG A 103 -4.63 0.01 -19.84
N ARG A 104 -4.71 -0.49 -21.08
CA ARG A 104 -5.83 -0.16 -21.97
C ARG A 104 -7.13 -0.56 -21.26
N PRO A 105 -8.02 0.40 -20.94
CA PRO A 105 -9.24 0.08 -20.21
C PRO A 105 -10.21 -0.69 -21.12
N GLU A 106 -10.86 -1.69 -20.54
CA GLU A 106 -11.96 -2.43 -21.18
C GLU A 106 -13.31 -1.90 -20.67
N PRO A 107 -14.40 -1.99 -21.46
CA PRO A 107 -15.71 -1.44 -21.09
C PRO A 107 -16.20 -1.81 -19.69
N TRP A 108 -15.97 -3.05 -19.26
CA TRP A 108 -16.41 -3.51 -17.95
C TRP A 108 -15.70 -2.78 -16.80
N MET A 109 -14.49 -2.26 -16.99
CA MET A 109 -13.69 -1.63 -15.93
C MET A 109 -14.28 -0.30 -15.46
N TYR A 110 -15.05 0.38 -16.30
CA TYR A 110 -15.64 1.70 -16.03
C TYR A 110 -17.17 1.73 -16.20
N THR A 111 -17.79 0.57 -16.37
CA THR A 111 -19.25 0.43 -16.51
C THR A 111 -19.79 -0.49 -15.41
N ASN A 112 -20.82 -0.03 -14.71
CA ASN A 112 -21.53 -0.82 -13.71
C ASN A 112 -22.42 -1.86 -14.39
N GLY A 113 -22.53 -3.05 -13.79
CA GLY A 113 -23.51 -4.06 -14.17
C GLY A 113 -24.74 -4.05 -13.27
N ASP A 114 -25.61 -5.05 -13.41
CA ASP A 114 -26.83 -5.19 -12.60
C ASP A 114 -26.59 -5.83 -11.21
N ARG A 115 -25.38 -6.36 -10.97
CA ARG A 115 -24.99 -7.01 -9.71
C ARG A 115 -24.01 -6.13 -8.92
N PRO A 116 -24.04 -6.18 -7.57
CA PRO A 116 -23.01 -5.53 -6.78
C PRO A 116 -21.63 -6.08 -7.15
N ARG A 117 -20.64 -5.21 -7.31
CA ARG A 117 -19.28 -5.57 -7.71
C ARG A 117 -18.34 -5.52 -6.52
N VAL A 118 -17.64 -6.63 -6.27
CA VAL A 118 -16.65 -6.75 -5.21
C VAL A 118 -15.26 -6.90 -5.81
N CYS A 119 -14.36 -5.96 -5.49
CA CYS A 119 -12.96 -6.04 -5.90
C CYS A 119 -12.12 -6.66 -4.77
N VAL A 120 -11.46 -7.77 -5.05
CA VAL A 120 -10.58 -8.50 -4.13
C VAL A 120 -9.13 -8.33 -4.58
N THR A 121 -8.22 -7.95 -3.67
CA THR A 121 -6.80 -7.79 -4.01
C THR A 121 -5.81 -8.09 -2.87
N SER A 122 -4.71 -8.76 -3.24
CA SER A 122 -3.53 -8.96 -2.39
C SER A 122 -2.41 -7.94 -2.68
N GLY A 123 -2.72 -6.84 -3.39
CA GLY A 123 -1.74 -5.80 -3.75
C GLY A 123 -0.81 -6.19 -4.90
N SER A 124 0.19 -5.33 -5.14
CA SER A 124 1.11 -5.41 -6.29
C SER A 124 2.44 -6.10 -5.99
N ARG A 125 2.65 -6.58 -4.76
CA ARG A 125 3.89 -7.26 -4.35
C ARG A 125 3.77 -8.76 -4.62
N LEU A 126 4.70 -9.31 -5.39
CA LEU A 126 4.70 -10.72 -5.80
C LEU A 126 4.64 -11.72 -4.62
N VAL A 127 5.31 -11.40 -3.50
CA VAL A 127 5.28 -12.23 -2.29
C VAL A 127 3.88 -12.40 -1.69
N PHE A 128 3.01 -11.41 -1.85
CA PHE A 128 1.61 -11.49 -1.41
C PHE A 128 0.72 -12.08 -2.51
N ALA A 129 0.97 -11.72 -3.77
CA ALA A 129 0.24 -12.28 -4.91
C ALA A 129 0.38 -13.82 -5.00
N ARG A 130 1.54 -14.38 -4.66
CA ARG A 130 1.79 -15.82 -4.61
C ARG A 130 1.08 -16.55 -3.46
N LYS A 131 0.57 -15.84 -2.45
CA LYS A 131 -0.27 -16.42 -1.39
C LYS A 131 -1.72 -16.54 -1.86
N THR A 132 -1.93 -17.25 -2.97
CA THR A 132 -3.23 -17.40 -3.63
C THR A 132 -4.30 -18.00 -2.72
N GLY A 133 -3.92 -18.76 -1.69
CA GLY A 133 -4.84 -19.28 -0.67
C GLY A 133 -5.73 -18.21 -0.01
N PHE A 134 -5.22 -16.99 0.18
CA PHE A 134 -6.01 -15.87 0.69
C PHE A 134 -7.13 -15.46 -0.28
N LEU A 135 -6.77 -15.27 -1.56
CA LEU A 135 -7.73 -14.90 -2.60
C LEU A 135 -8.76 -16.00 -2.82
N ARG A 136 -8.33 -17.27 -2.82
CA ARG A 136 -9.22 -18.44 -2.91
C ARG A 136 -10.25 -18.49 -1.79
N GLY A 137 -9.78 -18.38 -0.54
CA GLY A 137 -10.66 -18.43 0.63
C GLY A 137 -11.74 -17.35 0.56
N LEU A 138 -11.35 -16.11 0.26
CA LEU A 138 -12.29 -15.00 0.14
C LEU A 138 -13.31 -15.20 -0.98
N VAL A 139 -12.89 -15.73 -2.14
CA VAL A 139 -13.82 -15.97 -3.25
C VAL A 139 -14.77 -17.11 -2.91
N ALA A 140 -14.30 -18.17 -2.25
CA ALA A 140 -15.15 -19.25 -1.77
C ALA A 140 -16.19 -18.75 -0.76
N ASP A 141 -15.79 -17.89 0.18
CA ASP A 141 -16.70 -17.28 1.17
C ASP A 141 -17.77 -16.40 0.50
N MET A 142 -17.43 -15.78 -0.63
CA MET A 142 -18.34 -14.95 -1.41
C MET A 142 -19.20 -15.73 -2.42
N ALA A 143 -18.94 -17.02 -2.65
CA ALA A 143 -19.60 -17.79 -3.71
C ALA A 143 -21.13 -17.89 -3.57
N ALA A 144 -21.63 -17.79 -2.34
CA ALA A 144 -23.07 -17.77 -2.04
C ALA A 144 -23.73 -16.39 -2.28
N LEU A 145 -22.93 -15.34 -2.49
CA LEU A 145 -23.41 -13.99 -2.75
C LEU A 145 -23.63 -13.80 -4.26
N ASN A 146 -24.73 -13.16 -4.65
CA ASN A 146 -24.97 -12.82 -6.06
C ASN A 146 -24.20 -11.55 -6.47
N VAL A 147 -22.87 -11.65 -6.49
CA VAL A 147 -21.95 -10.52 -6.77
C VAL A 147 -21.13 -10.75 -8.03
N GLU A 148 -20.73 -9.67 -8.67
CA GLU A 148 -19.65 -9.68 -9.67
C GLU A 148 -18.31 -9.59 -8.96
N THR A 149 -17.48 -10.62 -9.08
CA THR A 149 -16.15 -10.66 -8.43
C THR A 149 -15.06 -10.24 -9.40
N VAL A 150 -14.28 -9.23 -9.01
CA VAL A 150 -13.06 -8.80 -9.68
C VAL A 150 -11.87 -9.13 -8.80
N ILE A 151 -10.91 -9.91 -9.29
CA ILE A 151 -9.68 -10.27 -8.59
C ILE A 151 -8.54 -9.48 -9.23
N ALA A 152 -8.18 -8.38 -8.58
CA ALA A 152 -7.07 -7.53 -9.00
C ALA A 152 -5.75 -8.09 -8.45
N THR A 153 -4.95 -8.70 -9.33
CA THR A 153 -3.71 -9.39 -8.98
C THR A 153 -2.66 -9.25 -10.08
N LEU A 154 -1.46 -9.78 -9.86
CA LEU A 154 -0.39 -9.82 -10.85
C LEU A 154 -0.68 -10.87 -11.94
N ASP A 155 -0.28 -10.59 -13.19
CA ASP A 155 -0.53 -11.51 -14.31
C ASP A 155 0.13 -12.88 -14.08
N GLU A 156 1.27 -12.91 -13.39
CA GLU A 156 2.04 -14.11 -13.06
C GLU A 156 1.27 -15.14 -12.20
N VAL A 157 0.21 -14.71 -11.50
CA VAL A 157 -0.65 -15.61 -10.71
C VAL A 157 -2.09 -15.64 -11.22
N ALA A 158 -2.40 -14.87 -12.27
CA ALA A 158 -3.75 -14.73 -12.78
C ALA A 158 -4.24 -16.01 -13.47
N ASP A 159 -3.37 -16.72 -14.22
CA ASP A 159 -3.77 -17.91 -14.98
C ASP A 159 -4.23 -19.06 -14.08
N GLU A 160 -3.54 -19.31 -12.97
CA GLU A 160 -3.95 -20.30 -11.96
C GLU A 160 -5.32 -19.97 -11.38
N LEU A 161 -5.52 -18.70 -11.00
CA LEU A 161 -6.79 -18.22 -10.44
C LEU A 161 -7.94 -18.24 -11.46
N ARG A 162 -7.67 -17.97 -12.75
CA ARG A 162 -8.68 -18.09 -13.83
C ARG A 162 -9.19 -19.52 -14.00
N ALA A 163 -8.28 -20.49 -13.90
CA ALA A 163 -8.65 -21.90 -14.03
C ALA A 163 -9.53 -22.37 -12.87
N GLU A 164 -9.32 -21.85 -11.67
CA GLU A 164 -10.08 -22.21 -10.47
C GLU A 164 -11.38 -21.41 -10.32
N LEU A 165 -11.43 -20.17 -10.83
CA LEU A 165 -12.51 -19.21 -10.61
C LEU A 165 -13.02 -18.66 -11.96
N PRO A 166 -13.63 -19.51 -12.80
CA PRO A 166 -13.99 -19.14 -14.19
C PRO A 166 -15.01 -18.01 -14.28
N GLU A 167 -15.81 -17.79 -13.23
CA GLU A 167 -16.82 -16.73 -13.16
C GLU A 167 -16.25 -15.36 -12.72
N ALA A 168 -15.01 -15.33 -12.20
CA ALA A 168 -14.37 -14.11 -11.72
C ALA A 168 -13.58 -13.41 -12.83
N ARG A 169 -13.55 -12.08 -12.80
CA ARG A 169 -12.64 -11.30 -13.65
C ARG A 169 -11.28 -11.25 -12.97
N VAL A 170 -10.30 -11.98 -13.48
CA VAL A 170 -8.98 -12.10 -12.84
C VAL A 170 -7.88 -11.48 -13.70
N GLY A 171 -7.04 -10.64 -13.09
CA GLY A 171 -5.82 -10.14 -13.70
C GLY A 171 -5.39 -8.77 -13.16
N TRP A 172 -4.41 -8.17 -13.82
CA TRP A 172 -4.02 -6.80 -13.50
C TRP A 172 -5.06 -5.81 -13.99
N VAL A 173 -5.57 -4.97 -13.09
CA VAL A 173 -6.46 -3.85 -13.41
C VAL A 173 -6.01 -2.57 -12.72
N PRO A 174 -6.15 -1.40 -13.36
CA PRO A 174 -5.93 -0.13 -12.69
C PRO A 174 -7.02 0.09 -11.63
N LEU A 175 -6.64 0.05 -10.35
CA LEU A 175 -7.62 0.17 -9.26
C LEU A 175 -8.32 1.54 -9.26
N ASP A 176 -7.63 2.60 -9.69
CA ASP A 176 -8.24 3.93 -9.85
C ASP A 176 -9.35 3.98 -10.90
N VAL A 177 -9.37 3.03 -11.85
CA VAL A 177 -10.44 2.90 -12.86
C VAL A 177 -11.56 2.00 -12.35
N VAL A 178 -11.21 0.85 -11.76
CA VAL A 178 -12.19 -0.17 -11.37
C VAL A 178 -12.88 0.16 -10.06
N VAL A 179 -12.16 0.64 -9.04
CA VAL A 179 -12.72 0.84 -7.69
C VAL A 179 -13.95 1.77 -7.68
N PRO A 180 -14.01 2.88 -8.44
CA PRO A 180 -15.22 3.71 -8.51
C PRO A 180 -16.49 2.98 -9.00
N THR A 181 -16.35 1.79 -9.61
CA THR A 181 -17.46 0.93 -10.06
C THR A 181 -17.79 -0.19 -9.07
N CYS A 182 -17.09 -0.27 -7.94
CA CYS A 182 -17.25 -1.32 -6.94
C CYS A 182 -18.11 -0.87 -5.77
N ASP A 183 -18.86 -1.81 -5.21
CA ASP A 183 -19.63 -1.64 -3.97
C ASP A 183 -18.79 -1.98 -2.72
N LEU A 184 -17.73 -2.78 -2.90
CA LEU A 184 -16.84 -3.19 -1.82
C LEU A 184 -15.42 -3.47 -2.35
N VAL A 185 -14.41 -3.05 -1.60
CA VAL A 185 -13.00 -3.46 -1.80
C VAL A 185 -12.55 -4.36 -0.65
N VAL A 186 -12.14 -5.58 -0.97
CA VAL A 186 -11.56 -6.53 -0.01
C VAL A 186 -10.06 -6.61 -0.21
N HIS A 187 -9.27 -6.33 0.84
CA HIS A 187 -7.82 -6.34 0.70
C HIS A 187 -7.07 -6.72 1.97
N HIS A 188 -5.81 -7.10 1.77
CA HIS A 188 -4.90 -7.61 2.79
C HIS A 188 -4.29 -6.56 3.74
N ALA A 189 -4.94 -5.38 3.90
CA ALA A 189 -4.41 -4.18 4.56
C ALA A 189 -3.30 -3.40 3.81
N GLY A 190 -3.23 -3.51 2.48
CA GLY A 190 -2.38 -2.62 1.67
C GLY A 190 -2.80 -1.13 1.74
N GLY A 191 -1.91 -0.24 2.20
CA GLY A 191 -2.21 1.17 2.45
C GLY A 191 -2.65 1.98 1.21
N VAL A 192 -1.99 1.75 0.07
CA VAL A 192 -2.38 2.43 -1.20
C VAL A 192 -3.75 1.95 -1.67
N THR A 193 -4.08 0.67 -1.52
CA THR A 193 -5.42 0.14 -1.83
C THR A 193 -6.48 0.80 -0.94
N ALA A 194 -6.20 0.94 0.35
CA ALA A 194 -7.11 1.61 1.28
C ALA A 194 -7.36 3.07 0.86
N LEU A 195 -6.31 3.82 0.52
CA LEU A 195 -6.44 5.19 0.02
C LEU A 195 -7.21 5.27 -1.31
N THR A 196 -7.06 4.31 -2.21
CA THR A 196 -7.86 4.24 -3.45
C THR A 196 -9.35 4.09 -3.12
N ALA A 197 -9.70 3.17 -2.21
CA ALA A 197 -11.09 2.96 -1.79
C ALA A 197 -11.67 4.19 -1.09
N MET A 198 -10.92 4.79 -0.16
CA MET A 198 -11.33 6.01 0.54
C MET A 198 -11.54 7.19 -0.42
N ASN A 199 -10.62 7.41 -1.37
CA ASN A 199 -10.74 8.48 -2.35
C ASN A 199 -11.93 8.27 -3.31
N ALA A 200 -12.32 7.02 -3.58
CA ALA A 200 -13.50 6.69 -4.36
C ALA A 200 -14.80 6.68 -3.54
N GLY A 201 -14.73 6.80 -2.21
CA GLY A 201 -15.89 6.69 -1.32
C GLY A 201 -16.46 5.27 -1.21
N VAL A 202 -15.65 4.25 -1.49
CA VAL A 202 -16.08 2.84 -1.51
C VAL A 202 -15.76 2.16 -0.18
N PRO A 203 -16.72 1.45 0.44
CA PRO A 203 -16.48 0.65 1.64
C PRO A 203 -15.35 -0.37 1.45
N GLN A 204 -14.63 -0.66 2.53
CA GLN A 204 -13.52 -1.61 2.51
C GLN A 204 -13.66 -2.69 3.58
N LEU A 205 -13.40 -3.94 3.21
CA LEU A 205 -13.19 -5.05 4.13
C LEU A 205 -11.68 -5.34 4.20
N ILE A 206 -11.09 -4.99 5.33
CA ILE A 206 -9.68 -5.17 5.58
C ILE A 206 -9.47 -6.53 6.25
N VAL A 207 -8.69 -7.39 5.62
CA VAL A 207 -8.33 -8.71 6.15
C VAL A 207 -6.82 -8.77 6.34
N PRO A 208 -6.29 -8.34 7.49
CA PRO A 208 -4.84 -8.19 7.68
C PRO A 208 -4.09 -9.49 7.44
N GLN A 209 -3.30 -9.54 6.38
CA GLN A 209 -2.26 -10.55 6.22
C GLN A 209 -0.99 -9.96 6.82
N LEU A 210 -0.85 -10.09 8.14
CA LEU A 210 0.46 -9.89 8.75
C LEU A 210 1.44 -10.83 8.04
N ILE A 211 2.67 -10.39 7.76
CA ILE A 211 3.76 -11.31 7.46
C ILE A 211 4.05 -12.06 8.76
N VAL A 212 3.15 -12.98 9.13
CA VAL A 212 3.41 -14.04 10.09
C VAL A 212 3.53 -15.29 9.24
N SER A 213 4.67 -15.94 9.34
CA SER A 213 4.72 -17.37 9.05
C SER A 213 3.68 -18.05 9.93
N GLN A 214 2.56 -18.46 9.36
CA GLN A 214 1.79 -19.68 9.62
C GLN A 214 0.31 -19.49 9.28
N GLY A 215 -0.23 -20.49 8.58
CA GLY A 215 -1.62 -20.54 8.20
C GLY A 215 -2.52 -20.78 9.41
N GLY A 216 -3.59 -20.01 9.50
CA GLY A 216 -4.73 -20.27 10.39
C GLY A 216 -6.00 -19.97 9.62
N ASN A 217 -6.93 -20.91 9.62
CA ASN A 217 -8.24 -20.77 8.98
C ASN A 217 -9.07 -19.70 9.70
N PHE A 218 -9.77 -18.86 8.92
CA PHE A 218 -10.64 -17.78 9.41
C PHE A 218 -11.81 -18.24 10.31
N VAL A 219 -12.12 -19.54 10.33
CA VAL A 219 -13.22 -20.10 11.13
C VAL A 219 -12.86 -20.27 12.62
N GLU A 220 -11.57 -20.34 12.98
CA GLU A 220 -11.16 -20.54 14.39
C GLU A 220 -10.92 -19.23 15.15
N ALA A 221 -10.69 -18.11 14.47
CA ALA A 221 -10.51 -16.81 15.12
C ALA A 221 -11.87 -16.17 15.40
N GLY A 222 -12.61 -16.74 16.35
CA GLY A 222 -13.89 -16.24 16.87
C GLY A 222 -13.78 -14.90 17.60
N LEU A 223 -13.35 -13.85 16.90
CA LEU A 223 -13.46 -12.47 17.36
C LEU A 223 -14.91 -12.03 17.17
N ARG A 224 -15.73 -12.35 18.19
CA ARG A 224 -17.00 -11.65 18.41
C ARG A 224 -16.69 -10.17 18.62
N ILE A 225 -17.05 -9.35 17.65
CA ILE A 225 -17.26 -7.92 17.90
C ILE A 225 -18.63 -7.86 18.60
N SER A 226 -18.62 -7.74 19.91
CA SER A 226 -19.82 -7.39 20.69
C SER A 226 -19.57 -6.07 21.40
N ASP A 227 -20.52 -5.16 21.12
CA ASP A 227 -20.87 -3.84 21.65
C ASP A 227 -19.86 -2.68 21.55
#